data_AF-A0A3M4SI49-F1
#
_entry.id   AF-A0A3M4SI49-F1
#
_cell.length_a   1.000
_cell.length_b   1.000
_cell.length_c   1.000
_cell.angle_alpha   90.00
_cell.angle_beta   90.00
_cell.angle_gamma   90.00
#
_symmetry.space_group_name_H-M   'P 1'
#
loop_
_entity.id
_entity.type
_entity.pdbx_description
1 polymer ?
#
loop_
_entity_poly.entity_id
_entity_poly.type
_entity_poly.pdbx_seq_one_letter_code
_entity_poly.pdbx_strand_id
1 'polypeptide(L)'
;MSAIYFSALDGALLSYTPSHSEQELELSRRVSRVYSGAESIQAQLAEGLMGAQDYVRLVAGAGHLRVLQTSERWPVAGLVSPVQ
;
A
#
# COMPACT_ATOMS: atom_id res chain seq x y z
N MET A 1 9.90 -16.42 0.08
CA MET A 1 9.05 -15.23 0.28
C MET A 1 8.09 -15.13 -0.90
N SER A 2 6.79 -15.11 -0.65
CA SER A 2 5.77 -15.02 -1.71
C SER A 2 5.39 -13.55 -1.92
N ALA A 3 5.40 -13.10 -3.17
CA ALA A 3 4.92 -11.77 -3.53
C ALA A 3 3.41 -11.81 -3.81
N ILE A 4 2.71 -10.75 -3.44
CA ILE A 4 1.31 -10.51 -3.77
C ILE A 4 1.29 -9.58 -4.99
N TYR A 5 0.46 -9.91 -5.97
CA TYR A 5 0.32 -9.12 -7.19
C TYR A 5 -1.04 -8.44 -7.24
N PHE A 6 -1.06 -7.19 -7.70
CA PHE A 6 -2.28 -6.41 -7.87
C PHE A 6 -2.31 -5.79 -9.26
N SER A 7 -3.38 -6.08 -10.00
CA SER A 7 -3.66 -5.46 -11.29
C SER A 7 -4.62 -4.30 -11.09
N ALA A 8 -4.16 -3.08 -11.39
CA ALA A 8 -4.97 -1.89 -11.33
C ALA A 8 -5.88 -1.77 -12.57
N LEU A 9 -6.98 -1.03 -12.42
CA LEU A 9 -7.97 -0.80 -13.49
C LEU A 9 -7.38 -0.09 -14.71
N ASP A 10 -6.36 0.75 -14.50
CA ASP A 10 -5.68 1.51 -15.54
C ASP A 10 -4.50 0.75 -16.17
N GLY A 11 -4.39 -0.55 -15.91
CA GLY A 11 -3.40 -1.44 -16.52
C GLY A 11 -2.05 -1.49 -15.81
N ALA A 12 -1.89 -0.81 -14.67
CA ALA A 12 -0.69 -0.99 -13.85
C ALA A 12 -0.66 -2.38 -13.19
N LEU A 13 0.52 -2.97 -13.12
CA LEU A 13 0.78 -4.19 -12.37
C LEU A 13 1.74 -3.87 -11.23
N LEU A 14 1.28 -4.11 -10.00
CA LEU A 14 2.06 -3.91 -8.78
C LEU A 14 2.42 -5.27 -8.17
N SER A 15 3.55 -5.32 -7.48
CA SER A 15 3.91 -6.42 -6.60
C SER A 15 4.26 -5.89 -5.22
N TYR A 16 3.82 -6.61 -4.19
CA TYR A 16 4.14 -6.33 -2.80
C TYR A 16 4.78 -7.56 -2.18
N THR A 17 5.95 -7.39 -1.58
CA THR A 17 6.62 -8.44 -0.80
C THR A 17 6.69 -8.03 0.67
N PRO A 18 6.05 -8.80 1.58
CA PRO A 18 6.18 -8.60 3.02
C PRO A 18 7.63 -8.56 3.48
N SER A 19 7.95 -7.73 4.47
CA SER A 19 9.30 -7.57 5.02
C SER A 19 9.48 -8.20 6.40
N HIS A 20 8.39 -8.60 7.06
CA HIS A 20 8.31 -9.00 8.46
C HIS A 20 8.80 -7.92 9.43
N SER A 21 8.71 -6.65 9.04
CA SER A 21 9.09 -5.51 9.86
C SER A 21 8.01 -5.13 10.89
N GLU A 22 8.37 -4.33 11.90
CA GLU A 22 7.40 -3.78 12.85
C GLU A 22 6.36 -2.89 12.15
N GLN A 23 6.77 -2.16 11.10
CA GLN A 23 5.90 -1.34 10.27
C GLN A 23 4.86 -2.19 9.53
N GLU A 24 5.24 -3.37 9.05
CA GLU A 24 4.29 -4.33 8.47
C GLU A 24 3.25 -4.78 9.49
N LEU A 25 3.69 -5.13 10.69
CA LEU A 25 2.81 -5.58 11.75
C LEU A 25 1.83 -4.47 12.17
N GLU A 26 2.31 -3.22 12.27
CA GLU A 26 1.44 -2.07 12.54
C GLU A 26 0.44 -1.83 11.41
N LEU A 27 0.89 -1.83 10.15
CA LEU A 27 0.03 -1.66 8.99
C LEU A 27 -1.08 -2.72 8.97
N SER A 28 -0.74 -4.00 9.19
CA SER A 28 -1.72 -5.09 9.19
C SER A 28 -2.82 -4.90 10.23
N ARG A 29 -2.49 -4.38 11.42
CA ARG A 29 -3.47 -4.07 12.47
C ARG A 29 -4.42 -2.95 12.06
N ARG A 30 -3.87 -1.88 11.47
CA ARG A 30 -4.61 -0.66 11.08
C ARG A 30 -5.48 -0.84 9.82
N VAL A 31 -5.12 -1.76 8.93
CA VAL A 31 -5.93 -2.07 7.73
C VAL A 31 -7.20 -2.82 8.09
N SER A 32 -7.21 -3.59 9.19
CA SER A 32 -8.39 -4.35 9.59
C SER A 32 -9.48 -3.47 10.21
N ARG A 33 -10.62 -3.36 9.49
CA ARG A 33 -11.86 -2.75 10.01
C ARG A 33 -12.40 -3.44 11.25
N VAL A 34 -12.19 -4.75 11.38
CA VAL A 34 -12.69 -5.54 12.52
C VAL A 34 -11.98 -5.11 13.82
N TYR A 35 -10.71 -4.73 13.74
CA TYR A 35 -9.93 -4.31 14.90
C TYR A 35 -9.93 -2.79 15.14
N SER A 36 -10.08 -1.99 14.07
CA SER A 36 -9.84 -0.53 14.14
C SER A 36 -11.11 0.32 13.95
N GLY A 37 -12.24 -0.26 13.54
CA GLY A 37 -13.50 0.46 13.39
C GLY A 37 -13.39 1.71 12.50
N ALA A 38 -13.85 2.85 13.02
CA ALA A 38 -13.79 4.17 12.37
C ALA A 38 -12.34 4.69 12.19
N GLU A 39 -11.39 4.22 12.99
CA GLU A 39 -9.98 4.57 12.86
C GLU A 39 -9.25 3.66 11.85
N SER A 40 -9.92 2.68 11.25
CA SER A 40 -9.29 1.86 10.21
C SER A 40 -8.82 2.70 9.03
N ILE A 41 -7.69 2.32 8.43
CA ILE A 41 -7.19 2.97 7.21
C ILE A 41 -8.26 2.99 6.10
N GLN A 42 -9.06 1.92 6.00
CA GLN A 42 -10.16 1.84 5.04
C GLN A 42 -11.26 2.87 5.31
N ALA A 43 -11.59 3.15 6.57
CA ALA A 43 -12.55 4.19 6.92
C ALA A 43 -11.96 5.58 6.65
N GLN A 44 -10.72 5.84 7.06
CA GLN A 44 -10.03 7.10 6.81
C GLN A 44 -9.89 7.43 5.32
N LEU A 45 -9.60 6.43 4.47
CA LEU A 45 -9.57 6.59 3.01
C LEU A 45 -10.97 6.90 2.44
N ALA A 46 -12.02 6.25 2.95
CA ALA A 46 -13.38 6.47 2.49
C ALA A 46 -13.93 7.85 2.89
N GLU A 47 -13.56 8.35 4.07
CA GLU A 47 -13.92 9.66 4.59
C GLU A 47 -13.01 10.80 4.08
N GLY A 48 -11.94 10.46 3.36
CA GLY A 48 -10.95 11.43 2.86
C GLY A 48 -10.04 12.01 3.93
N LEU A 49 -10.01 11.43 5.13
CA LEU A 49 -9.10 11.80 6.22
C LEU A 49 -7.66 11.36 5.96
N MET A 50 -7.46 10.32 5.14
CA MET A 50 -6.15 9.86 4.67
C MET A 50 -6.07 9.97 3.15
N GLY A 51 -4.97 10.52 2.64
CA GLY A 51 -4.70 10.56 1.20
C GLY A 51 -4.29 9.20 0.65
N ALA A 52 -4.69 8.89 -0.59
CA ALA A 52 -4.27 7.66 -1.28
C ALA A 52 -2.74 7.55 -1.39
N GLN A 53 -2.03 8.67 -1.57
CA GLN A 53 -0.57 8.69 -1.60
C GLN A 53 0.06 8.38 -0.24
N ASP A 54 -0.54 8.87 0.87
CA ASP A 54 -0.08 8.54 2.23
C ASP A 54 -0.22 7.04 2.48
N TYR A 55 -1.33 6.46 2.05
CA TYR A 55 -1.53 5.02 2.15
C TYR A 55 -0.48 4.24 1.34
N VAL A 56 -0.19 4.65 0.10
CA VAL A 56 0.86 4.02 -0.71
C VAL A 56 2.22 4.11 -0.03
N ARG A 57 2.56 5.26 0.59
CA ARG A 57 3.80 5.41 1.37
C ARG A 57 3.86 4.47 2.56
N LEU A 58 2.77 4.31 3.32
CA LEU A 58 2.69 3.36 4.42
C LEU A 58 2.93 1.92 3.94
N VAL A 59 2.31 1.52 2.83
CA VAL A 59 2.51 0.19 2.23
C VAL A 59 3.97 0.02 1.78
N ALA A 60 4.56 1.02 1.13
CA ALA A 60 5.96 1.00 0.71
C ALA A 60 6.97 1.02 1.88
N GLY A 61 6.57 1.50 3.06
CA GLY A 61 7.38 1.48 4.27
C GLY A 61 7.26 0.16 5.05
N ALA A 62 6.11 -0.49 4.98
CA ALA A 62 5.84 -1.79 5.59
C ALA A 62 6.49 -2.97 4.82
N GLY A 63 6.78 -2.81 3.54
CA GLY A 63 7.37 -3.86 2.73
C GLY A 63 7.83 -3.37 1.37
N HIS A 64 8.19 -4.29 0.49
CA HIS A 64 8.71 -3.94 -0.82
C HIS A 64 7.57 -3.82 -1.84
N LEU A 65 7.08 -2.60 -2.03
CA LEU A 65 6.12 -2.28 -3.09
C LEU A 65 6.86 -1.93 -4.39
N ARG A 66 6.54 -2.62 -5.49
CA ARG A 66 7.15 -2.39 -6.81
C ARG A 66 6.11 -2.26 -7.90
N VAL A 67 6.32 -1.30 -8.80
CA VAL A 67 5.60 -1.19 -10.08
C VAL A 67 6.30 -2.06 -11.12
N LEU A 68 5.60 -3.07 -11.63
CA LEU A 68 6.07 -3.98 -12.68
C LEU A 68 5.61 -3.55 -14.07
N GLN A 69 4.40 -3.00 -14.17
CA GLN A 69 3.86 -2.39 -15.38
C GLN A 69 3.30 -1.01 -15.02
N THR A 70 3.72 0.00 -15.79
CA THR A 70 3.33 1.40 -15.58
C THR A 70 1.96 1.69 -16.16
N SER A 71 1.33 2.75 -15.65
CA SER A 71 0.08 3.33 -16.15
C SER A 71 0.13 4.85 -15.99
N GLU A 72 -0.96 5.54 -16.39
CA GLU A 72 -1.11 6.97 -16.14
C GLU A 72 -1.00 7.35 -14.65
N ARG A 73 -1.54 6.51 -13.74
CA ARG A 73 -1.44 6.75 -12.29
C ARG A 73 -0.17 6.19 -11.65
N TRP A 74 0.52 5.28 -12.33
CA TRP A 74 1.80 4.69 -11.91
C TRP A 74 2.87 4.90 -12.99
N PRO A 75 3.38 6.13 -13.16
CA PRO A 75 4.22 6.47 -14.31
C PRO A 75 5.66 5.94 -14.22
N VAL A 76 6.11 5.54 -13.03
CA VAL A 76 7.50 5.12 -12.79
C VAL A 76 7.54 3.65 -12.40
N ALA A 77 8.26 2.84 -13.17
CA ALA A 77 8.52 1.44 -12.87
C ALA A 77 9.58 1.29 -11.76
N GLY A 78 9.54 0.17 -11.02
CA GLY A 78 10.53 -0.16 -10.01
C GLY A 78 10.03 -0.04 -8.57
N LEU A 79 10.95 0.04 -7.61
CA LEU A 79 10.62 0.13 -6.19
C LEU A 79 9.97 1.48 -5.88
N VAL A 80 8.81 1.43 -5.24
CA VAL A 80 8.15 2.61 -4.71
C VAL A 80 8.87 2.95 -3.42
N SER A 81 9.54 4.10 -3.40
CA SER A 81 10.19 4.57 -2.18
C SER A 81 9.13 5.09 -1.20
N PRO A 82 9.23 4.78 0.09
CA PRO A 82 8.30 5.29 1.08
C PRO A 82 8.39 6.80 1.30
N VAL A 83 9.39 7.50 0.72
CA VAL A 83 9.79 8.93 0.90
C VAL A 83 9.12 9.65 2.07
N GLN A 84 9.99 9.99 3.03
CA GLN A 84 9.75 10.59 4.35
C GLN A 84 8.85 11.83 4.35
#